data_AF-C2FXM0-F1
#
_entry.id   AF-C2FXM0-F1
#
_cell.length_a   1.000
_cell.length_b   1.000
_cell.length_c   1.000
_cell.angle_alpha   90.00
_cell.angle_beta   90.00
_cell.angle_gamma   90.00
#
_symmetry.space_group_name_H-M   'P 1'
#
loop_
_entity.id
_entity.type
_entity.pdbx_description
1 polymer ?
#
loop_
_entity_poly.entity_id
_entity_poly.type
_entity_poly.pdbx_seq_one_letter_code
_entity_poly.pdbx_strand_id
1 'polypeptide(L)'
;MYPELYSTIQHVEKNLLITDAAKSRLQTLIDYVQQQVNHQQQIDLHFICTHNSRRSQLAQIWAQTAAAYYRIQNVCCYSGGTETTALYAKVIAILRKQGFQVYKITDGNNPVYAVKYNANALPVIGFSKTI
;
A
#
# COMPACT_ATOMS: atom_id res chain seq x y z
N MET A 1 -12.14 8.09 4.89
CA MET A 1 -10.88 8.36 4.16
C MET A 1 -10.66 9.86 4.17
N TYR A 2 -9.41 10.35 4.24
CA TYR A 2 -9.16 11.80 4.22
C TYR A 2 -9.60 12.43 2.88
N PRO A 3 -10.22 13.63 2.88
CA PRO A 3 -10.73 14.26 1.65
C PRO A 3 -9.66 14.43 0.55
N GLU A 4 -8.47 14.90 0.90
CA GLU A 4 -7.37 15.08 -0.06
C GLU A 4 -6.91 13.77 -0.70
N LEU A 5 -6.86 12.70 0.09
CA LEU A 5 -6.53 11.35 -0.40
C LEU A 5 -7.62 10.81 -1.32
N TYR A 6 -8.88 11.05 -0.97
CA TYR A 6 -10.02 10.69 -1.83
C TYR A 6 -9.94 11.41 -3.18
N SER A 7 -9.68 12.73 -3.20
CA SER A 7 -9.47 13.48 -4.44
C SER A 7 -8.28 12.98 -5.25
N THR A 8 -7.19 12.57 -4.58
CA THR A 8 -6.03 11.96 -5.22
C THR A 8 -6.41 10.66 -5.93
N ILE A 9 -7.16 9.78 -5.27
CA ILE A 9 -7.62 8.51 -5.85
C ILE A 9 -8.51 8.77 -7.07
N GLN A 10 -9.50 9.66 -6.95
CA GLN A 10 -10.39 10.00 -8.07
C GLN A 10 -9.62 10.58 -9.27
N HIS A 11 -8.62 11.41 -9.01
CA HIS A 11 -7.75 11.92 -10.07
C HIS A 11 -6.96 10.80 -10.74
N VAL A 12 -6.41 9.84 -9.98
CA VAL A 12 -5.71 8.68 -10.54
C VAL A 12 -6.67 7.82 -11.36
N GLU A 13 -7.84 7.46 -10.84
CA GLU A 13 -8.84 6.65 -11.54
C GLU A 13 -9.25 7.26 -12.88
N LYS A 14 -9.49 8.58 -12.92
CA LYS A 14 -9.89 9.29 -14.14
C LYS A 14 -8.81 9.26 -15.22
N ASN A 15 -7.54 9.23 -14.84
CA ASN A 15 -6.40 9.32 -15.76
C ASN A 15 -5.71 7.96 -15.98
N LEU A 16 -6.22 6.89 -15.38
CA LEU A 16 -5.62 5.58 -15.47
C LEU A 16 -5.93 4.93 -16.82
N LEU A 17 -4.89 4.74 -17.64
CA LEU A 17 -4.98 3.95 -18.88
C LEU A 17 -4.40 2.56 -18.63
N ILE A 18 -5.28 1.55 -18.56
CA ILE A 18 -4.87 0.15 -18.40
C ILE A 18 -4.92 -0.54 -19.76
N THR A 19 -3.76 -0.92 -20.27
CA THR A 19 -3.64 -1.72 -21.49
C THR A 19 -4.02 -3.17 -21.23
N ASP A 20 -4.40 -3.91 -22.28
CA ASP A 20 -4.71 -5.34 -22.13
C ASP A 20 -3.50 -6.15 -21.67
N ALA A 21 -2.29 -5.78 -22.12
CA ALA A 21 -1.05 -6.38 -21.62
C ALA A 21 -0.85 -6.18 -20.10
N ALA A 22 -1.23 -5.01 -19.56
CA ALA A 22 -1.19 -4.76 -18.13
C ALA A 22 -2.25 -5.58 -17.37
N LYS A 23 -3.47 -5.69 -17.92
CA LYS A 23 -4.53 -6.54 -17.33
C LYS A 23 -4.09 -8.00 -17.28
N SER A 24 -3.58 -8.54 -18.39
CA SER A 24 -3.13 -9.94 -18.46
C SER A 24 -2.01 -10.25 -17.45
N ARG A 25 -1.10 -9.31 -17.20
CA ARG A 25 -0.05 -9.45 -16.18
C ARG A 25 -0.59 -9.47 -14.75
N LEU A 26 -1.74 -8.86 -14.51
CA LEU A 26 -2.39 -8.78 -13.20
C LEU A 26 -3.45 -9.87 -13.00
N GLN A 27 -3.77 -10.66 -14.03
CA GLN A 27 -4.87 -11.62 -13.99
C GLN A 27 -4.73 -12.61 -12.82
N THR A 28 -3.54 -13.16 -12.59
CA THR A 28 -3.30 -14.08 -11.46
C THR A 28 -3.59 -13.44 -10.10
N LEU A 29 -3.27 -12.16 -9.92
CA LEU A 29 -3.58 -11.43 -8.69
C LEU A 29 -5.08 -11.17 -8.57
N ILE A 30 -5.74 -10.79 -9.67
CA ILE A 30 -7.19 -10.57 -9.72
C ILE A 30 -7.93 -11.86 -9.36
N ASP A 31 -7.57 -12.97 -9.99
CA ASP A 31 -8.20 -14.28 -9.76
C ASP A 31 -8.04 -14.72 -8.31
N TYR A 32 -6.83 -14.59 -7.74
CA TYR A 32 -6.58 -14.88 -6.34
C TYR A 32 -7.47 -14.04 -5.42
N VAL A 33 -7.47 -12.71 -5.56
CA VAL A 33 -8.26 -11.81 -4.72
C VAL A 33 -9.76 -12.12 -4.86
N GLN A 34 -10.25 -12.31 -6.09
CA GLN A 34 -11.65 -12.59 -6.35
C GLN A 34 -12.08 -13.94 -5.76
N GLN A 35 -11.24 -14.96 -5.85
CA GLN A 35 -11.49 -16.27 -5.24
C GLN A 35 -11.64 -16.13 -3.72
N GLN A 36 -10.70 -15.45 -3.06
CA GLN A 36 -10.77 -15.26 -1.61
C GLN A 36 -12.02 -14.46 -1.19
N VAL A 37 -12.40 -13.43 -1.95
CA VAL A 37 -13.65 -12.66 -1.73
C VAL A 37 -14.87 -13.57 -1.82
N ASN A 38 -14.95 -14.41 -2.86
CA ASN A 38 -16.08 -15.34 -3.06
C ASN A 38 -16.21 -16.34 -1.91
N HIS A 39 -15.08 -16.75 -1.31
CA HIS A 39 -15.05 -17.67 -0.18
C HIS A 39 -15.06 -16.97 1.19
N GLN A 40 -15.15 -15.64 1.24
CA GLN A 40 -15.06 -14.84 2.46
C GLN A 40 -13.79 -15.12 3.29
N GLN A 41 -12.69 -15.46 2.61
CA GLN A 41 -11.42 -15.80 3.22
C GLN A 41 -10.53 -14.56 3.40
N GLN A 42 -9.46 -14.73 4.20
CA GLN A 42 -8.44 -13.72 4.40
C GLN A 42 -7.58 -13.56 3.13
N ILE A 43 -7.29 -12.31 2.78
CA ILE A 43 -6.47 -11.92 1.62
C ILE A 43 -5.18 -11.32 2.14
N ASP A 44 -4.08 -12.07 2.04
CA ASP A 44 -2.76 -11.60 2.46
C ASP A 44 -1.90 -11.28 1.23
N LEU A 45 -1.56 -9.99 1.06
CA LEU A 45 -0.75 -9.52 -0.07
C LEU A 45 0.66 -9.15 0.40
N HIS A 46 1.67 -9.86 -0.10
CA HIS A 46 3.08 -9.61 0.21
C HIS A 46 3.79 -8.94 -0.97
N PHE A 47 4.18 -7.68 -0.79
CA PHE A 47 4.94 -6.95 -1.80
C PHE A 47 6.44 -7.05 -1.53
N ILE A 48 7.21 -7.47 -2.54
CA ILE A 48 8.65 -7.71 -2.41
C ILE A 48 9.44 -6.77 -3.31
N CYS A 49 10.47 -6.13 -2.79
CA CYS A 49 11.50 -5.46 -3.59
C CYS A 49 12.85 -5.52 -2.88
N THR A 50 13.98 -5.39 -3.58
CA THR A 50 15.32 -5.63 -3.02
C THR A 50 15.53 -5.09 -1.60
N HIS A 51 15.41 -3.78 -1.38
CA HIS A 51 15.76 -3.16 -0.08
C HIS A 51 14.57 -2.85 0.84
N ASN A 52 13.35 -3.17 0.43
CA ASN A 52 12.10 -2.75 1.11
C ASN A 52 12.02 -1.24 1.48
N SER A 53 12.67 -0.37 0.71
CA SER A 53 12.77 1.07 1.02
C SER A 53 11.86 1.97 0.20
N ARG A 54 11.29 1.46 -0.89
CA ARG A 54 10.52 2.26 -1.88
C ARG A 54 9.30 1.52 -2.42
N ARG A 55 9.52 0.67 -3.44
CA ARG A 55 8.46 0.10 -4.28
C ARG A 55 7.49 -0.78 -3.48
N SER A 56 7.99 -1.73 -2.70
CA SER A 56 7.11 -2.60 -1.94
C SER A 56 6.39 -1.88 -0.79
N GLN A 57 6.99 -0.82 -0.23
CA GLN A 57 6.36 0.03 0.78
C GLN A 57 5.18 0.82 0.20
N LEU A 58 5.40 1.45 -0.96
CA LEU A 58 4.33 2.14 -1.69
C LEU A 58 3.20 1.16 -2.06
N ALA A 59 3.55 -0.03 -2.54
CA ALA A 59 2.56 -1.05 -2.89
C ALA A 59 1.74 -1.52 -1.68
N GLN A 60 2.37 -1.80 -0.54
CA GLN A 60 1.67 -2.15 0.70
C GLN A 60 0.65 -1.07 1.11
N ILE A 61 1.09 0.19 1.15
CA ILE A 61 0.25 1.32 1.61
C ILE A 61 -0.91 1.54 0.64
N TRP A 62 -0.64 1.57 -0.66
CA TRP A 62 -1.66 1.80 -1.68
C TRP A 62 -2.64 0.64 -1.82
N ALA A 63 -2.18 -0.61 -1.72
CA ALA A 63 -3.05 -1.78 -1.77
C ALA A 63 -4.00 -1.82 -0.55
N GLN A 64 -3.50 -1.55 0.66
CA GLN A 64 -4.37 -1.46 1.85
C GLN A 64 -5.39 -0.34 1.71
N THR A 65 -4.98 0.80 1.15
CA THR A 65 -5.85 1.95 0.91
C THR A 65 -6.90 1.65 -0.14
N ALA A 66 -6.52 0.96 -1.22
CA ALA A 66 -7.43 0.55 -2.29
C ALA A 66 -8.47 -0.46 -1.77
N ALA A 67 -8.06 -1.44 -0.96
CA ALA A 67 -8.99 -2.37 -0.32
C ALA A 67 -10.05 -1.63 0.51
N ALA A 68 -9.62 -0.65 1.31
CA ALA A 68 -10.54 0.19 2.08
C ALA A 68 -11.45 1.07 1.19
N TYR A 69 -10.92 1.64 0.11
CA TYR A 69 -11.66 2.48 -0.83
C TYR A 69 -12.76 1.68 -1.57
N TYR A 70 -12.41 0.53 -2.13
CA TYR A 70 -13.33 -0.36 -2.85
C TYR A 70 -14.14 -1.27 -1.93
N ARG A 71 -14.00 -1.12 -0.60
CA ARG A 71 -14.72 -1.90 0.41
C ARG A 71 -14.50 -3.42 0.31
N ILE A 72 -13.29 -3.82 -0.10
CA ILE A 72 -12.88 -5.22 -0.09
C ILE A 72 -12.45 -5.57 1.34
N GLN A 73 -13.21 -6.48 1.96
CA GLN A 73 -12.98 -6.89 3.34
C GLN A 73 -11.85 -7.93 3.45
N ASN A 74 -11.35 -8.12 4.68
CA ASN A 74 -10.37 -9.14 5.03
C ASN A 74 -9.03 -9.05 4.27
N VAL A 75 -8.64 -7.85 3.82
CA VAL A 75 -7.35 -7.62 3.16
C VAL A 75 -6.30 -7.11 4.14
N CYS A 76 -5.18 -7.83 4.22
CA CYS A 76 -3.98 -7.42 4.92
C CYS A 76 -2.82 -7.30 3.93
N CYS A 77 -2.15 -6.15 3.93
CA CYS A 77 -1.02 -5.90 3.05
C CYS A 77 0.28 -5.79 3.82
N TYR A 78 1.31 -6.48 3.33
CA TYR A 78 2.65 -6.53 3.88
C TYR A 78 3.69 -6.15 2.83
N SER A 79 4.87 -5.77 3.29
CA SER A 79 6.02 -5.59 2.42
C SER A 79 7.29 -6.13 3.04
N GLY A 80 8.20 -6.56 2.19
CA GLY A 80 9.54 -6.96 2.58
C GLY A 80 10.54 -6.79 1.44
N GLY A 81 11.75 -7.26 1.69
CA GLY A 81 12.86 -7.25 0.74
C GLY A 81 13.87 -8.35 1.02
N THR A 82 14.77 -8.55 0.06
CA THR A 82 15.91 -9.46 0.19
C THR A 82 17.05 -8.84 1.00
N GLU A 83 17.04 -7.51 1.13
CA GLU A 83 17.96 -6.68 1.89
C GLU A 83 17.18 -5.57 2.62
N THR A 84 17.81 -4.93 3.60
CA THR A 84 17.21 -3.82 4.36
C THR A 84 18.07 -2.58 4.40
N THR A 85 17.39 -1.43 4.42
CA THR A 85 17.99 -0.09 4.54
C THR A 85 17.05 0.77 5.39
N ALA A 86 17.13 2.10 5.33
CA ALA A 86 16.05 2.95 5.83
C ALA A 86 14.90 3.04 4.81
N LEU A 87 13.67 3.25 5.28
CA LEU A 87 12.60 3.70 4.40
C LEU A 87 13.01 5.03 3.73
N TYR A 88 12.93 5.10 2.41
CA TYR A 88 13.41 6.26 1.68
C TYR A 88 12.54 7.48 1.96
N ALA A 89 13.12 8.58 2.43
CA ALA A 89 12.39 9.76 2.90
C ALA A 89 11.41 10.35 1.86
N LYS A 90 11.69 10.21 0.55
CA LYS A 90 10.76 10.68 -0.49
C LYS A 90 9.44 9.89 -0.52
N VAL A 91 9.41 8.63 -0.06
CA VAL A 91 8.15 7.88 0.10
C VAL A 91 7.23 8.63 1.07
N ILE A 92 7.76 9.04 2.23
CA ILE A 92 7.02 9.81 3.24
C ILE A 92 6.54 11.14 2.67
N ALA A 93 7.41 11.88 1.97
CA ALA A 93 7.06 13.16 1.38
C ALA A 93 5.95 13.04 0.33
N ILE A 94 6.01 12.01 -0.53
CA ILE A 94 5.01 11.77 -1.58
C ILE A 94 3.67 11.36 -0.97
N LEU A 95 3.67 10.47 0.02
CA LEU A 95 2.43 10.06 0.71
C LEU A 95 1.73 11.26 1.37
N ARG A 96 2.48 12.12 2.06
CA ARG A 96 1.91 13.36 2.62
C ARG A 96 1.31 14.25 1.53
N LYS A 97 2.03 14.43 0.42
CA LYS A 97 1.54 15.20 -0.74
C LYS A 97 0.27 14.61 -1.35
N GLN A 98 0.07 13.29 -1.24
CA GLN A 98 -1.10 12.57 -1.74
C GLN A 98 -2.26 12.53 -0.74
N GLY A 99 -2.18 13.24 0.39
CA GLY A 99 -3.24 13.34 1.38
C GLY A 99 -3.22 12.26 2.47
N PHE A 100 -2.15 11.46 2.57
CA PHE A 100 -1.95 10.58 3.72
C PHE A 100 -1.46 11.37 4.94
N GLN A 101 -1.95 10.98 6.12
CA GLN A 101 -1.35 11.43 7.38
C GLN A 101 -0.23 10.46 7.77
N VAL A 102 0.99 10.98 7.94
CA VAL A 102 2.18 10.15 8.21
C VAL A 102 2.89 10.64 9.46
N TYR A 103 2.96 9.76 10.45
CA TYR A 103 3.58 10.00 11.75
C TYR A 103 4.83 9.16 11.89
N LYS A 104 5.92 9.75 12.37
CA LYS A 104 7.09 8.97 12.76
C LYS A 104 6.87 8.45 14.17
N ILE A 105 7.07 7.15 14.38
CA ILE A 105 6.91 6.47 15.67
C ILE A 105 8.27 6.38 16.38
N THR A 106 9.32 6.01 15.64
CA THR A 106 10.67 5.84 16.18
C THR A 106 11.71 6.53 15.30
N ASP A 107 12.76 7.04 15.93
CA ASP A 107 13.97 7.53 15.27
C ASP A 107 15.03 6.41 15.12
N GLY A 108 16.14 6.74 14.46
CA GLY A 108 17.28 5.84 14.24
C GLY A 108 17.55 5.55 12.77
N ASN A 109 18.37 4.53 12.50
CA ASN A 109 18.82 4.17 11.14
C ASN A 109 17.71 3.52 10.29
N ASN A 110 16.67 2.96 10.92
CA ASN A 110 15.49 2.41 10.25
C ASN A 110 14.22 2.90 10.96
N PRO A 111 13.85 4.17 10.76
CA PRO A 111 12.73 4.77 11.46
C PRO A 111 11.40 4.12 11.06
N VAL A 112 10.51 3.95 12.05
CA VAL A 112 9.18 3.37 11.84
C VAL A 112 8.15 4.49 11.67
N TYR A 113 7.28 4.34 10.69
CA TYR A 113 6.22 5.29 10.40
C TYR A 113 4.83 4.65 10.49
N ALA A 114 3.87 5.38 11.04
CA ALA A 114 2.45 5.10 10.95
C ALA A 114 1.85 5.94 9.81
N VAL A 115 1.28 5.26 8.81
CA VAL A 115 0.62 5.89 7.65
C VAL A 115 -0.89 5.66 7.75
N LYS A 116 -1.66 6.75 7.89
CA LYS A 116 -3.12 6.71 7.97
C LYS A 116 -3.73 7.22 6.67
N TYR A 117 -4.74 6.49 6.19
CA TYR A 117 -5.64 6.90 5.10
C TYR A 117 -7.02 7.34 5.62
N ASN A 118 -7.33 7.11 6.90
CA ASN A 118 -8.56 7.47 7.58
C ASN A 118 -8.30 7.67 9.09
N ALA A 119 -9.03 8.58 9.74
CA ALA A 119 -8.93 8.84 11.17
C ALA A 119 -9.23 7.58 12.01
N ASN A 120 -10.23 6.80 11.61
CA ASN A 120 -10.72 5.63 12.36
C ASN A 120 -10.08 4.30 11.93
N ALA A 121 -9.24 4.30 10.90
CA ALA A 121 -8.54 3.08 10.47
C ALA A 121 -7.24 2.89 11.27
N LEU A 122 -6.86 1.63 11.45
CA LEU A 122 -5.52 1.28 11.91
C LEU A 122 -4.48 1.78 10.90
N PRO A 123 -3.33 2.31 11.36
CA PRO A 123 -2.28 2.77 10.47
C PRO A 123 -1.60 1.60 9.77
N VAL A 124 -1.17 1.83 8.52
CA VAL A 124 -0.19 0.97 7.87
C VAL A 124 1.18 1.30 8.44
N ILE A 125 1.87 0.29 8.97
CA ILE A 125 3.20 0.47 9.56
C ILE A 125 4.28 0.30 8.48
N GLY A 126 5.03 1.37 8.24
CA GLY A 126 6.08 1.45 7.24
C GLY A 126 7.48 1.52 7.86
N PHE A 127 8.30 0.52 7.59
CA PHE A 127 9.74 0.44 7.89
C PHE A 127 10.35 -0.65 7.03
N SER A 128 11.64 -0.54 6.73
CA SER A 128 12.33 -1.55 5.91
C SER A 128 12.54 -2.83 6.72
N LYS A 129 12.20 -3.98 6.16
CA LYS A 129 12.40 -5.31 6.76
C LYS A 129 12.69 -6.37 5.70
N THR A 130 13.45 -7.38 6.09
CA THR A 130 13.66 -8.58 5.29
C THR A 130 12.45 -9.51 5.43
N ILE A 131 12.30 -10.40 4.45
CA ILE A 131 11.35 -11.52 4.50
C ILE A 131 12.03 -12.70 5.20
#